data_AF-A0A6C0JTX1-F1
#
_entry.id   AF-A0A6C0JTX1-F1
#
_cell.length_a   1.000
_cell.length_b   1.000
_cell.length_c   1.000
_cell.angle_alpha   90.00
_cell.angle_beta   90.00
_cell.angle_gamma   90.00
#
_symmetry.space_group_name_H-M   'P 1'
#
loop_
_entity.id
_entity.type
_entity.pdbx_description
1 polymer ?
#
loop_
_entity_poly.entity_id
_entity_poly.type
_entity_poly.pdbx_seq_one_letter_code
_entity_poly.pdbx_strand_id
1 'polypeptide(L)'
;MRVGVFDIGYANFAFAVEEYRNRDVKTLQQAYSKLPKKEKIIERRQHSILLRTILYKFYGQGSTIHLDLVNLNKGKKIGLQNSTRRHLAEYLATKKEILQTCDYILIEQQFKTGGACNFDAILLGESTYSWCVFNLTDIEISYTPSRYKTCILGCPRSILDIKENGLRVARDIKKSDRKKWSKQMAIMILTRRKDTEHINYIESRKGDDVSDCILMSLAWLLKTFVMD
;
A
#
# COMPACT_ATOMS: atom_id res chain seq x y z
N MET A 1 2.13 0.70 16.87
CA MET A 1 2.92 0.37 15.68
C MET A 1 2.74 1.47 14.64
N ARG A 2 3.82 2.10 14.19
CA ARG A 2 3.85 3.06 13.09
C ARG A 2 4.54 2.45 11.89
N VAL A 3 3.93 2.60 10.72
CA VAL A 3 4.39 2.02 9.46
C VAL A 3 4.56 3.15 8.45
N GLY A 4 5.81 3.41 8.07
CA GLY A 4 6.15 4.30 6.96
C GLY A 4 6.04 3.55 5.64
N VAL A 5 5.44 4.14 4.62
CA VAL A 5 5.15 3.46 3.36
C VAL A 5 5.48 4.33 2.17
N PHE A 6 6.28 3.81 1.25
CA PHE A 6 6.69 4.47 0.02
C PHE A 6 6.15 3.76 -1.22
N ASP A 7 5.37 4.46 -2.04
CA ASP A 7 5.05 4.06 -3.41
C ASP A 7 5.87 4.91 -4.39
N ILE A 8 6.72 4.23 -5.15
CA ILE A 8 7.82 4.85 -5.89
C ILE A 8 7.57 4.75 -7.38
N GLY A 9 7.17 5.88 -7.97
CA GLY A 9 7.20 6.11 -9.39
C GLY A 9 8.47 6.81 -9.85
N TYR A 10 8.66 6.87 -11.17
CA TYR A 10 9.75 7.64 -11.78
C TYR A 10 9.60 9.16 -11.54
N ALA A 11 8.36 9.66 -11.55
CA ALA A 11 8.05 11.07 -11.35
C ALA A 11 7.45 11.33 -9.98
N ASN A 12 6.37 10.61 -9.68
CA ASN A 12 5.63 10.71 -8.44
C ASN A 12 6.25 9.80 -7.38
N PHE A 13 6.49 10.35 -6.21
CA PHE A 13 6.94 9.64 -5.03
C PHE A 13 5.91 9.90 -3.93
N ALA A 14 5.17 8.85 -3.58
CA ALA A 14 4.16 8.90 -2.54
C ALA A 14 4.72 8.35 -1.24
N PHE A 15 4.39 9.02 -0.14
CA PHE A 15 4.80 8.63 1.20
C PHE A 15 3.62 8.74 2.15
N ALA A 16 3.42 7.72 2.99
CA ALA A 16 2.45 7.76 4.07
C ALA A 16 3.07 7.24 5.37
N VAL A 17 2.55 7.72 6.49
CA VAL A 17 2.80 7.13 7.82
C VAL A 17 1.47 6.77 8.43
N GLU A 18 1.31 5.49 8.75
CA GLU A 18 0.09 4.92 9.31
C GLU A 18 0.36 4.40 10.72
N GLU A 19 -0.52 4.73 11.67
CA GLU A 19 -0.42 4.25 13.05
C GLU A 19 -1.53 3.24 13.36
N TYR A 20 -1.16 2.13 13.99
CA TYR A 20 -2.04 1.07 14.45
C TYR A 20 -1.74 0.72 15.90
N ARG A 21 -2.78 0.57 16.73
CA ARG A 21 -2.59 0.16 18.13
C ARG A 21 -2.40 -1.35 18.20
N ASN A 22 -1.38 -1.80 18.93
CA ASN A 22 -1.05 -3.22 19.06
C ASN A 22 -2.24 -4.05 19.60
N ARG A 23 -3.07 -3.48 20.46
CA ARG A 23 -4.29 -4.13 20.99
C ARG A 23 -5.32 -4.43 19.89
N ASP A 24 -5.45 -3.55 18.90
CA ASP A 24 -6.43 -3.68 17.82
C ASP A 24 -5.97 -4.78 16.85
N VAL A 25 -4.65 -4.83 16.57
CA VAL A 25 -4.02 -5.91 15.79
C VAL A 25 -4.19 -7.27 16.47
N LYS A 26 -3.91 -7.37 17.78
CA LYS A 26 -4.09 -8.61 18.55
C LYS A 26 -5.56 -9.06 18.56
N THR A 27 -6.49 -8.13 18.73
CA THR A 27 -7.93 -8.43 18.69
C THR A 27 -8.32 -9.01 17.33
N LEU A 28 -7.79 -8.42 16.26
CA LEU A 28 -8.02 -8.91 14.90
C LEU A 28 -7.41 -10.30 14.68
N GLN A 29 -6.17 -10.53 15.10
CA GLN A 29 -5.50 -11.84 15.02
C GLN A 29 -6.30 -12.93 15.73
N GLN A 30 -6.80 -12.64 16.94
CA GLN A 30 -7.66 -13.57 17.68
C GLN A 30 -8.97 -13.85 16.94
N ALA A 31 -9.63 -12.83 16.40
CA ALA A 31 -10.86 -12.99 15.62
C ALA A 31 -10.62 -13.84 14.36
N TYR A 32 -9.51 -13.60 13.64
CA TYR A 32 -9.12 -14.36 12.47
C TYR A 32 -8.81 -15.82 12.82
N SER A 33 -8.06 -16.08 13.92
CA SER A 33 -7.67 -17.43 14.34
C SER A 33 -8.88 -18.35 14.56
N LYS A 34 -10.00 -17.80 15.04
CA LYS A 34 -11.27 -18.51 15.31
C LYS A 34 -12.09 -18.82 14.05
N LEU A 35 -11.75 -18.27 12.89
CA LEU A 35 -12.45 -18.57 11.64
C LEU A 35 -12.22 -20.03 11.23
N PRO A 36 -13.27 -20.73 10.75
CA PRO A 36 -13.10 -22.03 10.10
C PRO A 36 -12.11 -21.92 8.93
N LYS A 37 -11.32 -22.98 8.67
CA LYS A 37 -10.29 -22.98 7.60
C LYS A 37 -10.83 -22.50 6.25
N LYS A 38 -12.04 -22.96 5.86
CA LYS A 38 -12.70 -22.55 4.61
C LYS A 38 -12.97 -21.03 4.52
N GLU A 39 -13.21 -20.37 5.65
CA GLU A 39 -13.53 -18.94 5.72
C GLU A 39 -12.27 -18.06 5.67
N LYS A 40 -11.10 -18.65 5.96
CA LYS A 40 -9.77 -18.01 5.91
C LYS A 40 -9.19 -17.95 4.50
N ILE A 41 -9.66 -18.81 3.59
CA ILE A 41 -9.16 -18.91 2.23
C ILE A 41 -9.66 -17.68 1.43
N ILE A 42 -8.72 -16.92 0.87
CA ILE A 42 -9.01 -15.85 -0.07
C ILE A 42 -9.10 -16.47 -1.47
N GLU A 43 -10.26 -17.05 -1.80
CA GLU A 43 -10.46 -17.66 -3.11
C GLU A 43 -10.63 -16.58 -4.18
N ARG A 44 -9.73 -16.57 -5.18
CA ARG A 44 -9.81 -15.65 -6.33
C ARG A 44 -9.92 -14.17 -5.92
N ARG A 45 -9.29 -13.77 -4.80
CA ARG A 45 -9.38 -12.43 -4.18
C ARG A 45 -10.78 -12.08 -3.67
N GLN A 46 -11.59 -13.07 -3.33
CA GLN A 46 -12.87 -12.87 -2.68
C GLN A 46 -12.79 -13.39 -1.25
N HIS A 47 -13.00 -12.48 -0.31
CA HIS A 47 -13.15 -12.83 1.10
C HIS A 47 -14.53 -13.41 1.34
N SER A 48 -14.61 -14.41 2.22
CA SER A 48 -15.86 -14.84 2.83
C SER A 48 -16.58 -13.67 3.51
N ILE A 49 -17.90 -13.77 3.69
CA ILE A 49 -18.68 -12.73 4.38
C ILE A 49 -18.11 -12.48 5.79
N LEU A 50 -17.76 -13.54 6.52
CA LEU A 50 -17.19 -13.44 7.86
C LEU A 50 -15.84 -12.71 7.86
N LEU A 51 -14.92 -13.06 6.95
CA LEU A 51 -13.64 -12.38 6.84
C LEU A 51 -13.83 -10.91 6.44
N ARG A 52 -14.76 -10.59 5.52
CA ARG A 52 -15.10 -9.19 5.19
C ARG A 52 -15.58 -8.41 6.39
N THR A 53 -16.47 -8.97 7.20
CA THR A 53 -16.99 -8.31 8.40
C THR A 53 -15.87 -8.01 9.39
N ILE A 54 -14.95 -8.95 9.60
CA ILE A 54 -13.80 -8.77 10.47
C ILE A 54 -12.87 -7.68 9.95
N LEU A 55 -12.48 -7.75 8.67
CA LEU A 55 -11.61 -6.74 8.04
C LEU A 55 -12.27 -5.35 8.04
N TYR A 56 -13.56 -5.26 7.74
CA TYR A 56 -14.29 -3.99 7.71
C TYR A 56 -14.34 -3.29 9.08
N LYS A 57 -14.40 -4.06 10.18
CA LYS A 57 -14.25 -3.50 11.53
C LYS A 57 -12.84 -2.93 11.73
N PHE A 58 -11.81 -3.66 11.27
CA PHE A 58 -10.43 -3.25 11.42
C PHE A 58 -10.05 -2.05 10.54
N TYR A 59 -10.70 -1.84 9.40
CA TYR A 59 -10.46 -0.65 8.55
C TYR A 59 -10.69 0.67 9.28
N GLY A 60 -11.57 0.69 10.28
CA GLY A 60 -11.77 1.87 11.14
C GLY A 60 -10.77 1.96 12.30
N GLN A 61 -9.84 1.02 12.43
CA GLN A 61 -8.80 1.01 13.44
C GLN A 61 -7.50 1.54 12.82
N GLY A 62 -6.84 2.43 13.56
CA GLY A 62 -5.64 3.15 13.11
C GLY A 62 -5.92 4.55 12.59
N SER A 63 -4.85 5.26 12.27
CA SER A 63 -4.88 6.67 11.86
C SER A 63 -3.79 6.96 10.84
N THR A 64 -4.10 7.81 9.88
CA THR A 64 -3.12 8.35 8.94
C THR A 64 -2.44 9.54 9.62
N ILE A 65 -1.15 9.40 9.92
CA ILE A 65 -0.34 10.43 10.59
C ILE A 65 0.23 11.40 9.56
N HIS A 66 0.55 10.89 8.37
CA HIS A 66 1.11 11.69 7.29
C HIS A 66 0.74 11.10 5.94
N LEU A 67 0.51 11.99 4.98
CA LEU A 67 0.30 11.64 3.59
C LEU A 67 0.91 12.71 2.70
N ASP A 68 1.75 12.29 1.76
CA ASP A 68 2.45 13.20 0.88
C ASP A 68 2.70 12.61 -0.51
N LEU A 69 2.77 13.50 -1.50
CA LEU A 69 3.00 13.20 -2.89
C LEU A 69 3.90 14.28 -3.48
N VAL A 70 5.15 13.91 -3.77
CA VAL A 70 6.15 14.81 -4.34
C VAL A 70 6.52 14.37 -5.76
N ASN A 71 6.80 15.35 -6.62
CA ASN A 71 7.36 15.10 -7.94
C ASN A 71 8.88 15.30 -7.91
N LEU A 72 9.65 14.21 -8.04
CA LEU A 72 11.11 14.24 -7.91
C LEU A 72 11.83 14.81 -9.14
N ASN A 73 11.21 14.72 -10.33
CA ASN A 73 11.83 15.14 -11.60
C ASN A 73 11.45 16.56 -12.03
N LYS A 74 10.66 17.29 -11.22
CA LYS A 74 10.17 18.65 -11.51
C LYS A 74 9.57 18.79 -12.92
N GLY A 75 8.92 17.73 -13.42
CA GLY A 75 8.29 17.70 -14.74
C GLY A 75 9.20 17.31 -15.91
N LYS A 76 10.49 16.99 -15.66
CA LYS A 76 11.42 16.56 -16.73
C LYS A 76 11.23 15.07 -17.06
N LYS A 77 11.09 14.76 -18.35
CA LYS A 77 10.88 13.38 -18.87
C LYS A 77 12.17 12.67 -19.30
N ILE A 78 13.33 13.19 -18.90
CA ILE A 78 14.63 12.60 -19.23
C ILE A 78 14.96 11.64 -18.08
N GLY A 79 15.25 10.36 -18.38
CA GLY A 79 15.47 9.28 -17.41
C GLY A 79 16.37 9.61 -16.23
N LEU A 80 16.45 8.72 -15.23
CA LEU A 80 16.97 9.05 -13.91
C LEU A 80 18.29 9.86 -13.89
N GLN A 81 18.21 11.11 -13.43
CA GLN A 81 19.35 12.03 -13.31
C GLN A 81 19.85 12.14 -11.87
N ASN A 82 21.10 12.59 -11.69
CA ASN A 82 21.66 12.87 -10.36
C ASN A 82 20.86 13.94 -9.59
N SER A 83 20.23 14.88 -10.30
CA SER A 83 19.33 15.87 -9.70
C SER A 83 18.10 15.23 -9.06
N THR A 84 17.48 14.24 -9.72
CA THR A 84 16.36 13.47 -9.16
C THR A 84 16.77 12.73 -7.89
N ARG A 85 17.97 12.12 -7.88
CA ARG A 85 18.52 11.44 -6.69
C ARG A 85 18.77 12.42 -5.54
N ARG A 86 19.30 13.60 -5.85
CA ARG A 86 19.51 14.67 -4.86
C ARG A 86 18.18 15.13 -4.26
N HIS A 87 17.17 15.40 -5.10
CA HIS A 87 15.84 15.78 -4.60
C HIS A 87 15.21 14.68 -3.73
N LEU A 88 15.41 13.40 -4.06
CA LEU A 88 14.98 12.30 -3.20
C LEU A 88 15.66 12.36 -1.83
N ALA A 89 16.98 12.50 -1.80
CA ALA A 89 17.74 12.58 -0.54
C ALA A 89 17.34 13.80 0.30
N GLU A 90 17.18 14.97 -0.34
CA GLU A 90 16.68 16.19 0.30
C GLU A 90 15.27 15.99 0.86
N TYR A 91 14.37 15.40 0.07
CA TYR A 91 13.00 15.09 0.51
C TYR A 91 13.01 14.17 1.72
N LEU A 92 13.74 13.05 1.69
CA LEU A 92 13.83 12.11 2.81
C LEU A 92 14.43 12.78 4.05
N ALA A 93 15.42 13.66 3.89
CA ALA A 93 15.97 14.45 4.99
C ALA A 93 14.90 15.32 5.67
N THR A 94 13.99 15.96 4.90
CA THR A 94 12.87 16.71 5.49
C THR A 94 11.86 15.83 6.23
N LYS A 95 11.85 14.52 5.97
CA LYS A 95 10.96 13.54 6.61
C LYS A 95 11.67 12.72 7.68
N LYS A 96 12.93 13.01 8.00
CA LYS A 96 13.72 12.21 8.93
C LYS A 96 13.03 12.05 10.28
N GLU A 97 12.55 13.16 10.87
CA GLU A 97 11.92 13.13 12.19
C GLU A 97 10.70 12.20 12.25
N ILE A 98 9.80 12.29 11.26
CA ILE A 98 8.63 11.42 11.24
C ILE A 98 8.98 9.96 10.94
N LEU A 99 9.97 9.73 10.06
CA LEU A 99 10.47 8.40 9.74
C LEU A 99 11.10 7.72 10.95
N GLN A 100 11.80 8.46 11.81
CA GLN A 100 12.36 7.95 13.06
C GLN A 100 11.29 7.50 14.06
N THR A 101 10.03 7.90 13.88
CA THR A 101 8.93 7.40 14.72
C THR A 101 8.32 6.09 14.23
N CYS A 102 8.73 5.60 13.05
CA CYS A 102 8.21 4.36 12.48
C CYS A 102 8.89 3.14 13.12
N ASP A 103 8.11 2.08 13.34
CA ASP A 103 8.64 0.76 13.70
C ASP A 103 9.04 -0.02 12.43
N TYR A 104 8.31 0.22 11.33
CA TYR A 104 8.52 -0.46 10.05
C TYR A 104 8.51 0.55 8.89
N ILE A 105 9.32 0.28 7.86
CA ILE A 105 9.30 0.98 6.57
C ILE A 105 9.05 -0.01 5.45
N LEU A 106 8.03 0.27 4.65
CA LEU A 106 7.64 -0.53 3.49
C LEU A 106 7.94 0.24 2.21
N ILE A 107 8.68 -0.38 1.30
CA ILE A 107 8.97 0.18 -0.02
C ILE A 107 8.26 -0.67 -1.08
N GLU A 108 7.45 -0.07 -1.96
CA GLU A 108 6.79 -0.84 -3.01
C GLU A 108 7.83 -1.46 -3.95
N GLN A 109 7.77 -2.79 -4.08
CA GLN A 109 8.59 -3.52 -5.03
C GLN A 109 8.05 -3.35 -6.46
N GLN A 110 8.85 -2.71 -7.31
CA GLN A 110 8.60 -2.65 -8.74
C GLN A 110 9.04 -3.96 -9.41
N PHE A 111 8.20 -4.50 -10.29
CA PHE A 111 8.49 -5.73 -11.03
C PHE A 111 8.75 -5.46 -12.50
N LYS A 112 9.69 -6.21 -13.09
CA LYS A 112 9.78 -6.35 -14.54
C LYS A 112 8.56 -7.15 -15.03
N THR A 113 7.63 -6.48 -15.72
CA THR A 113 6.45 -7.15 -16.28
C THR A 113 6.60 -7.22 -17.80
N GLY A 114 6.97 -8.40 -18.31
CA GLY A 114 7.27 -8.58 -19.73
C GLY A 114 8.54 -7.82 -20.16
N GLY A 115 8.49 -7.15 -21.31
CA GLY A 115 9.60 -6.35 -21.85
C GLY A 115 9.76 -4.95 -21.25
N ALA A 116 8.76 -4.44 -20.51
CA ALA A 116 8.81 -3.12 -19.90
C ALA A 116 9.27 -3.21 -18.43
N CYS A 117 10.34 -2.51 -18.09
CA CYS A 117 10.86 -2.38 -16.73
C CYS A 117 10.96 -0.90 -16.38
N ASN A 118 10.33 -0.48 -15.28
CA ASN A 118 10.54 0.86 -14.75
C ASN A 118 11.83 0.88 -13.93
N PHE A 119 12.98 0.78 -14.63
CA PHE A 119 14.30 0.66 -14.02
C PHE A 119 14.62 1.85 -13.12
N ASP A 120 14.19 3.05 -13.52
CA ASP A 120 14.39 4.26 -12.73
C ASP A 120 13.66 4.19 -11.37
N ALA A 121 12.43 3.68 -11.34
CA ALA A 121 11.71 3.48 -10.08
C ALA A 121 12.35 2.40 -9.20
N ILE A 122 12.93 1.35 -9.78
CA ILE A 122 13.71 0.35 -9.03
C ILE A 122 14.94 1.01 -8.38
N LEU A 123 15.70 1.81 -9.14
CA LEU A 123 16.87 2.51 -8.62
C LEU A 123 16.53 3.57 -7.57
N LEU A 124 15.38 4.24 -7.71
CA LEU A 124 14.86 5.15 -6.69
C LEU A 124 14.43 4.37 -5.44
N GLY A 125 13.80 3.21 -5.59
CA GLY A 125 13.50 2.32 -4.47
C GLY A 125 14.73 1.90 -3.69
N GLU A 126 15.79 1.51 -4.40
CA GLU A 126 17.05 1.15 -3.77
C GLU A 126 17.74 2.35 -3.10
N SER A 127 17.62 3.53 -3.69
CA SER A 127 18.13 4.76 -3.08
C SER A 127 17.38 5.11 -1.80
N THR A 128 16.06 4.93 -1.77
CA THR A 128 15.22 5.11 -0.57
C THR A 128 15.60 4.09 0.50
N TYR A 129 15.75 2.81 0.14
CA TYR A 129 16.18 1.75 1.05
C TYR A 129 17.53 2.09 1.69
N SER A 130 18.53 2.38 0.87
CA SER A 130 19.88 2.75 1.31
C SER A 130 19.85 3.96 2.23
N TRP A 131 19.11 5.01 1.86
CA TRP A 131 18.98 6.19 2.71
C TRP A 131 18.40 5.84 4.09
N CYS A 132 17.35 5.02 4.14
CA CYS A 132 16.75 4.59 5.40
C CYS A 132 17.75 3.81 6.26
N VAL A 133 18.49 2.85 5.68
CA VAL A 133 19.50 2.06 6.38
C VAL A 133 20.59 2.93 7.01
N PHE A 134 21.04 3.98 6.31
CA PHE A 134 22.13 4.84 6.81
C PHE A 134 21.67 5.93 7.78
N ASN A 135 20.40 6.33 7.76
CA ASN A 135 19.92 7.51 8.49
C ASN A 135 18.96 7.21 9.63
N LEU A 136 18.43 5.99 9.69
CA LEU A 136 17.45 5.56 10.67
C LEU A 136 18.02 4.41 11.52
N THR A 137 17.67 4.38 12.79
CA THR A 137 18.15 3.41 13.78
C THR A 137 16.98 2.57 14.27
N ASP A 138 17.19 1.26 14.43
CA ASP A 138 16.20 0.33 15.01
C ASP A 138 14.86 0.24 14.27
N ILE A 139 14.88 0.40 12.93
CA ILE A 139 13.69 0.28 12.07
C ILE A 139 13.82 -0.92 11.14
N GLU A 140 12.76 -1.73 11.04
CA GLU A 140 12.69 -2.81 10.06
C GLU A 140 12.27 -2.27 8.68
N ILE A 141 13.10 -2.49 7.66
CA ILE A 141 12.86 -2.01 6.29
C ILE A 141 12.62 -3.21 5.38
N SER A 142 11.51 -3.22 4.63
CA SER A 142 11.20 -4.32 3.72
C SER A 142 10.57 -3.86 2.41
N TYR A 143 10.80 -4.66 1.35
CA TYR A 143 10.13 -4.48 0.07
C TYR A 143 8.78 -5.21 0.06
N THR A 144 7.71 -4.50 -0.29
CA THR A 144 6.36 -5.07 -0.40
C THR A 144 5.93 -5.20 -1.86
N PRO A 145 5.60 -6.41 -2.35
CA PRO A 145 5.05 -6.61 -3.68
C PRO A 145 3.87 -5.70 -4.03
N SER A 146 3.92 -5.00 -5.16
CA SER A 146 2.82 -4.12 -5.62
C SER A 146 1.43 -4.79 -5.70
N ARG A 147 1.38 -6.11 -5.95
CA ARG A 147 0.11 -6.86 -6.03
C ARG A 147 -0.46 -7.22 -4.65
N TYR A 148 0.33 -7.14 -3.59
CA TYR A 148 -0.03 -7.65 -2.26
C TYR A 148 -1.34 -7.02 -1.76
N LYS A 149 -1.42 -5.68 -1.84
CA LYS A 149 -2.60 -4.90 -1.45
C LYS A 149 -3.88 -5.36 -2.15
N THR A 150 -3.80 -5.59 -3.46
CA THR A 150 -4.97 -6.02 -4.25
C THR A 150 -5.40 -7.45 -3.94
N CYS A 151 -4.45 -8.34 -3.57
CA CYS A 151 -4.76 -9.71 -3.20
C CYS A 151 -5.38 -9.79 -1.80
N ILE A 152 -4.75 -9.16 -0.80
CA ILE A 152 -5.12 -9.26 0.62
C ILE A 152 -6.37 -8.47 0.95
N LEU A 153 -6.63 -7.36 0.26
CA LEU A 153 -7.83 -6.55 0.50
C LEU A 153 -9.00 -6.91 -0.44
N GLY A 154 -8.83 -7.95 -1.26
CA GLY A 154 -9.91 -8.53 -2.07
C GLY A 154 -10.35 -7.67 -3.25
N CYS A 155 -9.39 -7.14 -4.02
CA CYS A 155 -9.69 -6.40 -5.24
C CYS A 155 -10.49 -7.28 -6.23
N PRO A 156 -11.66 -6.82 -6.72
CA PRO A 156 -12.48 -7.59 -7.64
C PRO A 156 -11.75 -8.03 -8.90
N ARG A 157 -12.20 -9.15 -9.46
CA ARG A 157 -11.75 -9.68 -10.76
C ARG A 157 -12.90 -9.56 -11.76
N SER A 158 -12.59 -9.28 -13.03
CA SER A 158 -13.59 -9.31 -14.09
C SER A 158 -13.92 -10.76 -14.45
N ILE A 159 -15.22 -11.07 -14.53
CA ILE A 159 -15.69 -12.34 -15.11
C ILE A 159 -15.71 -12.13 -16.61
N LEU A 160 -14.88 -12.87 -17.33
CA LEU A 160 -14.78 -12.74 -18.79
C LEU A 160 -15.66 -13.74 -19.53
N ASP A 161 -15.84 -14.93 -18.96
CA ASP A 161 -16.54 -16.00 -19.64
C ASP A 161 -17.09 -17.04 -18.64
N ILE A 162 -18.14 -17.74 -19.06
CA ILE A 162 -18.69 -18.92 -18.39
C ILE A 162 -18.43 -20.09 -19.35
N LYS A 163 -17.48 -20.96 -19.01
CA LYS A 163 -17.21 -22.16 -19.80
C LYS A 163 -18.47 -23.05 -19.86
N GLU A 164 -18.56 -23.91 -20.87
CA GLU A 164 -19.67 -24.87 -21.06
C GLU A 164 -19.96 -25.74 -19.83
N ASN A 165 -18.96 -26.00 -18.98
CA ASN A 165 -19.12 -26.72 -17.72
C ASN A 165 -19.51 -25.84 -16.51
N GLY A 166 -19.96 -24.60 -16.75
CA GLY A 166 -20.34 -23.63 -15.72
C GLY A 166 -19.16 -22.93 -15.01
N LEU A 167 -17.90 -23.27 -15.34
CA LEU A 167 -16.74 -22.65 -14.71
C LEU A 167 -16.55 -21.21 -15.19
N ARG A 168 -16.61 -20.27 -14.24
CA ARG A 168 -16.31 -18.85 -14.49
C ARG A 168 -14.80 -18.62 -14.64
N VAL A 169 -14.40 -18.03 -15.76
CA VAL A 169 -13.03 -17.54 -15.99
C VAL A 169 -12.93 -16.11 -15.50
N ALA A 170 -12.18 -15.92 -14.41
CA ALA A 170 -11.93 -14.60 -13.83
C ALA A 170 -10.53 -14.11 -14.23
N ARG A 171 -10.41 -12.85 -14.65
CA ARG A 171 -9.12 -12.17 -14.85
C ARG A 171 -9.03 -10.93 -13.98
N ASP A 172 -7.81 -10.47 -13.75
CA ASP A 172 -7.58 -9.23 -13.02
C ASP A 172 -8.20 -8.07 -13.80
N ILE A 173 -8.89 -7.16 -13.11
CA ILE A 173 -9.43 -5.94 -13.71
C ILE A 173 -8.30 -5.07 -14.28
N LYS A 174 -8.63 -4.16 -15.21
CA LYS A 174 -7.62 -3.32 -15.89
C LYS A 174 -6.89 -2.42 -14.89
N LYS A 175 -5.69 -1.96 -15.26
CA LYS A 175 -4.86 -1.08 -14.41
C LYS A 175 -5.61 0.19 -13.97
N SER A 176 -6.38 0.79 -14.87
CA SER A 176 -7.24 1.95 -14.58
C SER A 176 -8.27 1.65 -13.49
N ASP A 177 -8.90 0.48 -13.55
CA ASP A 177 -9.96 0.09 -12.63
C ASP A 177 -9.38 -0.28 -11.26
N ARG A 178 -8.18 -0.88 -11.23
CA ARG A 178 -7.45 -1.09 -9.97
C ARG A 178 -7.10 0.22 -9.28
N LYS A 179 -6.65 1.24 -10.03
CA LYS A 179 -6.36 2.57 -9.47
C LYS A 179 -7.63 3.24 -8.90
N LYS A 180 -8.75 3.14 -9.61
CA LYS A 180 -10.06 3.61 -9.10
C LYS A 180 -10.48 2.86 -7.83
N TRP A 181 -10.34 1.54 -7.83
CA TRP A 181 -10.63 0.71 -6.67
C TRP A 181 -9.74 1.07 -5.47
N SER A 182 -8.44 1.26 -5.68
CA SER A 182 -7.51 1.66 -4.61
C SER A 182 -7.95 2.97 -3.97
N LYS A 183 -8.27 3.98 -4.80
CA LYS A 183 -8.76 5.28 -4.32
C LYS A 183 -10.06 5.15 -3.53
N GLN A 184 -11.04 4.39 -4.05
CA GLN A 184 -12.31 4.16 -3.36
C GLN A 184 -12.14 3.43 -2.03
N MET A 185 -11.27 2.42 -1.98
CA MET A 185 -10.97 1.69 -0.75
C MET A 185 -10.28 2.59 0.29
N ALA A 186 -9.33 3.41 -0.12
CA ALA A 186 -8.67 4.37 0.77
C ALA A 186 -9.68 5.38 1.34
N ILE A 187 -10.54 5.99 0.49
CA ILE A 187 -11.59 6.91 0.94
C ILE A 187 -12.55 6.22 1.92
N MET A 188 -12.95 4.97 1.66
CA MET A 188 -13.79 4.19 2.56
C MET A 188 -13.11 3.97 3.93
N ILE A 189 -11.82 3.62 3.95
CA ILE A 189 -11.03 3.46 5.18
C ILE A 189 -10.99 4.78 5.96
N LEU A 190 -10.60 5.87 5.31
CA LEU A 190 -10.49 7.19 5.93
C LEU A 190 -11.85 7.71 6.44
N THR A 191 -12.93 7.46 5.70
CA THR A 191 -14.30 7.78 6.13
C THR A 191 -14.63 7.07 7.44
N ARG A 192 -14.25 5.79 7.57
CA ARG A 192 -14.47 5.03 8.81
C ARG A 192 -13.61 5.54 9.97
N ARG A 193 -12.42 6.08 9.67
CA ARG A 193 -11.54 6.75 10.64
C ARG A 193 -11.98 8.19 10.96
N LYS A 194 -13.00 8.71 10.26
CA LYS A 194 -13.44 10.12 10.33
C LYS A 194 -12.35 11.12 9.97
N ASP A 195 -11.48 10.74 9.05
CA ASP A 195 -10.31 11.52 8.63
C ASP A 195 -10.62 12.35 7.38
N THR A 196 -11.36 13.45 7.56
CA THR A 196 -11.80 14.31 6.44
C THR A 196 -10.65 15.06 5.80
N GLU A 197 -9.58 15.35 6.55
CA GLU A 197 -8.41 16.06 6.03
C GLU A 197 -7.70 15.23 4.94
N HIS A 198 -7.37 13.98 5.23
CA HIS A 198 -6.70 13.13 4.25
C HIS A 198 -7.62 12.71 3.09
N ILE A 199 -8.94 12.65 3.31
CA ILE A 199 -9.91 12.50 2.20
C ILE A 199 -9.79 13.68 1.24
N ASN A 200 -9.86 14.90 1.75
CA ASN A 200 -9.73 16.11 0.93
C ASN A 200 -8.38 16.17 0.19
N TYR A 201 -7.30 15.73 0.84
CA TYR A 201 -5.98 15.60 0.21
C TYR A 201 -5.99 14.63 -0.98
N ILE A 202 -6.57 13.43 -0.82
CA ILE A 202 -6.68 12.42 -1.88
C ILE A 202 -7.58 12.88 -3.04
N GLU A 203 -8.65 13.61 -2.72
CA GLU A 203 -9.61 14.09 -3.73
C GLU A 203 -9.05 15.24 -4.56
N SER A 204 -8.27 16.14 -3.95
CA SER A 204 -7.68 17.31 -4.63
C SER A 204 -6.52 16.98 -5.57
N ARG A 205 -6.00 15.74 -5.57
CA ARG A 205 -4.81 15.33 -6.34
C ARG A 205 -5.05 14.06 -7.16
N LYS A 206 -4.03 13.63 -7.91
CA LYS A 206 -3.89 12.24 -8.40
C LYS A 206 -3.60 11.33 -7.21
N GLY A 207 -4.62 11.14 -6.38
CA GLY A 207 -4.52 10.48 -5.09
C GLY A 207 -4.36 8.96 -5.16
N ASP A 208 -4.20 8.36 -6.34
CA ASP A 208 -4.08 6.90 -6.46
C ASP A 208 -2.76 6.38 -5.90
N ASP A 209 -1.64 7.10 -6.09
CA ASP A 209 -0.32 6.70 -5.57
C ASP A 209 -0.31 6.74 -4.02
N VAL A 210 -0.87 7.79 -3.41
CA VAL A 210 -1.00 7.89 -1.93
C VAL A 210 -2.06 6.95 -1.36
N SER A 211 -3.12 6.64 -2.11
CA SER A 211 -4.10 5.62 -1.72
C SER A 211 -3.43 4.25 -1.64
N ASP A 212 -2.55 3.95 -2.58
CA ASP A 212 -1.80 2.71 -2.60
C ASP A 212 -0.87 2.57 -1.37
N CYS A 213 -0.31 3.66 -0.83
CA CYS A 213 0.44 3.63 0.44
C CYS A 213 -0.44 3.20 1.63
N ILE A 214 -1.64 3.77 1.77
CA ILE A 214 -2.58 3.41 2.84
C ILE A 214 -2.93 1.92 2.75
N LEU A 215 -3.30 1.46 1.55
CA LEU A 215 -3.68 0.06 1.33
C LEU A 215 -2.50 -0.91 1.51
N MET A 216 -1.28 -0.50 1.15
CA MET A 216 -0.08 -1.32 1.33
C MET A 216 0.25 -1.50 2.81
N SER A 217 0.16 -0.44 3.63
CA SER A 217 0.34 -0.54 5.09
C SER A 217 -0.60 -1.58 5.71
N LEU A 218 -1.87 -1.50 5.31
CA LEU A 218 -2.95 -2.32 5.86
C LEU A 218 -2.81 -3.77 5.41
N ALA A 219 -2.53 -3.99 4.13
CA ALA A 219 -2.33 -5.32 3.58
C ALA A 219 -1.12 -6.02 4.18
N TRP A 220 -0.01 -5.29 4.38
CA TRP A 220 1.18 -5.80 5.04
C TRP A 220 0.86 -6.18 6.50
N LEU A 221 0.21 -5.30 7.26
CA LEU A 221 -0.16 -5.59 8.65
C LEU A 221 -1.03 -6.84 8.76
N LEU A 222 -2.04 -6.95 7.90
CA LEU A 222 -2.93 -8.11 7.85
C LEU A 222 -2.16 -9.39 7.54
N LYS A 223 -1.24 -9.32 6.57
CA LYS A 223 -0.46 -10.50 6.22
C LYS A 223 0.44 -10.93 7.38
N THR A 224 1.27 -10.01 7.87
CA THR A 224 2.37 -10.31 8.79
C THR A 224 1.89 -10.66 10.19
N PHE A 225 0.85 -10.00 10.70
CA PHE A 225 0.45 -10.14 12.11
C PHE A 225 -0.88 -10.86 12.32
N VAL A 226 -1.67 -11.07 11.27
CA VAL A 226 -3.02 -11.62 11.41
C VAL A 226 -3.18 -12.94 10.66
N MET A 227 -2.64 -13.05 9.45
CA MET A 227 -2.87 -14.18 8.54
C MET A 227 -1.73 -15.20 8.46
N ASP A 228 -0.54 -14.87 8.97
CA ASP A 228 0.54 -15.83 9.20
C ASP A 228 0.22 -16.73 10.40
#